data_AF-A0A7J6UK30-F1
#
_entry.id   AF-A0A7J6UK30-F1
#
_cell.length_a   1.000
_cell.length_b   1.000
_cell.length_c   1.000
_cell.angle_alpha   90.00
_cell.angle_beta   90.00
_cell.angle_gamma   90.00
#
_symmetry.space_group_name_H-M   'P 1'
#
loop_
_entity.id
_entity.type
_entity.pdbx_description
1 polymer ?
#
loop_
_entity_poly.entity_id
_entity_poly.type
_entity_poly.pdbx_seq_one_letter_code
_entity_poly.pdbx_strand_id
1 'polypeptide(L)'
;GSAQYGGRLDFDESKPVLRISALLGRCGTSAENVPYTITPIRGSSHEDLLKPDYSSTDFKARLAACRDRSINVDFFDRLHVKSNHGVLMSDIAINGANGSPWNCWLAE
;
A
#
# COMPACT_ATOMS: atom_id res chain seq x y z
N GLY A 1 4.30 -21.99 -2.00
CA GLY A 1 5.68 -21.83 -1.48
C GLY A 1 5.86 -20.41 -1.00
N SER A 2 6.25 -20.25 0.26
CA SER A 2 6.77 -19.05 0.93
C SER A 2 6.42 -17.67 0.33
N ALA A 3 5.32 -17.06 0.79
CA ALA A 3 5.22 -15.60 0.76
C ALA A 3 6.18 -15.06 1.83
N GLN A 4 7.48 -14.95 1.50
CA GLN A 4 8.46 -14.33 2.40
C GLN A 4 8.21 -12.83 2.54
N TYR A 5 7.48 -12.21 1.61
CA TYR A 5 7.11 -10.81 1.64
C TYR A 5 5.69 -10.67 1.11
N GLY A 6 4.84 -9.89 1.78
CA GLY A 6 3.47 -9.64 1.33
C GLY A 6 2.77 -8.58 2.16
N GLY A 7 1.69 -8.04 1.61
CA GLY A 7 0.89 -7.03 2.28
C GLY A 7 -0.57 -7.10 1.86
N ARG A 8 -1.42 -6.49 2.68
CA ARG A 8 -2.86 -6.36 2.43
C ARG A 8 -3.24 -4.90 2.61
N LEU A 9 -4.06 -4.43 1.68
CA LEU A 9 -4.67 -3.12 1.70
C LEU A 9 -6.18 -3.32 1.66
N ASP A 10 -6.88 -2.77 2.65
CA ASP A 10 -8.34 -2.70 2.67
C ASP A 10 -8.74 -1.23 2.64
N PHE A 11 -9.75 -0.88 1.84
CA PHE A 11 -10.26 0.49 1.75
C PHE A 11 -11.66 0.52 2.33
N ASP A 12 -11.96 1.59 3.07
CA ASP A 12 -13.33 1.87 3.49
C ASP A 12 -14.03 2.63 2.35
N GLU A 13 -15.04 2.03 1.70
CA GLU A 13 -15.76 2.71 0.62
C GLU A 13 -16.57 3.92 1.12
N SER A 14 -16.88 3.97 2.41
CA SER A 14 -17.67 5.03 3.04
C SER A 14 -16.83 6.22 3.52
N LYS A 15 -15.50 6.05 3.66
CA LYS A 15 -14.58 7.06 4.21
C LYS A 15 -13.24 7.00 3.49
N PRO A 16 -12.54 8.14 3.29
CA PRO A 16 -11.23 8.15 2.63
C PRO A 16 -10.10 7.66 3.56
N VAL A 17 -10.24 6.43 4.07
CA VAL A 17 -9.29 5.77 4.96
C VAL A 17 -9.01 4.36 4.46
N LEU A 18 -7.79 3.89 4.72
CA LEU A 18 -7.36 2.54 4.42
C LEU A 18 -6.85 1.82 5.67
N ARG A 19 -6.92 0.51 5.63
CA ARG A 19 -6.18 -0.40 6.49
C ARG A 19 -5.03 -0.98 5.68
N ILE A 20 -3.85 -0.99 6.29
CA ILE A 20 -2.65 -1.54 5.67
C ILE A 20 -2.00 -2.56 6.58
N SER A 21 -1.48 -3.63 6.00
CA SER A 21 -0.59 -4.55 6.68
C SER A 21 0.57 -4.94 5.77
N ALA A 22 1.74 -5.11 6.38
CA ALA A 22 2.95 -5.56 5.71
C ALA A 22 3.60 -6.66 6.54
N LEU A 23 4.02 -7.73 5.87
CA LEU A 23 4.72 -8.87 6.44
C LEU A 23 6.03 -9.09 5.67
N LEU A 24 7.14 -8.97 6.39
CA LEU A 24 8.52 -9.20 5.97
C LEU A 24 9.07 -10.42 6.71
N GLY A 25 8.90 -11.59 6.11
CA GLY A 25 9.21 -12.89 6.70
C GLY A 25 8.34 -13.14 7.93
N ARG A 26 8.93 -13.01 9.12
CA ARG A 26 8.22 -13.13 10.41
C ARG A 26 7.96 -11.78 11.09
N CYS A 27 8.49 -10.68 10.54
CA CYS A 27 8.29 -9.35 11.08
C CYS A 27 7.14 -8.69 10.32
N GLY A 28 6.11 -8.25 11.03
CA GLY A 28 4.95 -7.63 10.39
C GLY A 28 4.41 -6.46 11.20
N THR A 29 3.71 -5.57 10.52
CA THR A 29 3.02 -4.43 11.13
C THR A 29 1.76 -4.10 10.35
N SER A 30 0.82 -3.45 11.02
CA SER A 30 -0.43 -3.01 10.42
C SER A 30 -0.85 -1.66 10.99
N ALA A 31 -1.59 -0.89 10.21
CA ALA A 31 -2.26 0.32 10.63
C ALA A 31 -3.69 0.36 10.10
N GLU A 32 -4.57 1.00 10.85
CA GLU A 32 -6.00 1.10 10.57
C GLU A 32 -6.40 2.57 10.55
N ASN A 33 -7.50 2.87 9.84
CA ASN A 33 -8.03 4.22 9.71
C ASN A 33 -6.98 5.22 9.20
N VAL A 34 -6.08 4.79 8.32
CA VAL A 34 -5.05 5.65 7.72
C VAL A 34 -5.71 6.53 6.67
N PRO A 35 -5.82 7.86 6.88
CA PRO A 35 -6.41 8.73 5.88
C PRO A 35 -5.56 8.72 4.60
N TYR A 36 -6.18 8.97 3.46
CA TYR A 36 -5.44 9.11 2.21
C TYR A 36 -6.03 10.20 1.32
N THR A 37 -5.20 10.67 0.38
CA THR A 37 -5.66 11.50 -0.74
C THR A 37 -5.43 10.78 -2.07
N ILE A 38 -6.37 10.93 -3.00
CA ILE A 38 -6.27 10.40 -4.37
C ILE A 38 -5.91 11.55 -5.31
N THR A 39 -4.96 11.33 -6.21
CA THR A 39 -4.60 12.26 -7.28
C THR A 39 -4.58 11.52 -8.61
N PRO A 40 -5.42 11.89 -9.58
CA PRO A 40 -5.41 11.27 -10.91
C PRO A 40 -4.09 11.46 -11.63
N ILE A 41 -3.62 10.43 -12.33
CA ILE A 41 -2.43 10.55 -13.18
C ILE A 41 -2.83 11.20 -14.50
N ARG A 42 -2.22 12.34 -14.82
CA ARG A 42 -2.46 13.05 -16.08
C ARG A 42 -2.11 12.14 -17.26
N GLY A 43 -3.05 11.98 -18.18
CA GLY A 43 -2.89 11.15 -19.38
C GLY A 43 -3.33 9.69 -19.19
N SER A 44 -3.80 9.31 -18.00
CA SER A 44 -4.44 8.02 -17.76
C SER A 44 -5.90 8.21 -17.34
N SER A 45 -6.80 7.38 -17.88
CA SER A 45 -8.21 7.32 -17.48
C SER A 45 -8.48 6.27 -16.40
N HIS A 46 -7.47 5.50 -16.02
CA HIS A 46 -7.64 4.30 -15.18
C HIS A 46 -6.57 4.19 -14.10
N GLU A 47 -5.74 5.21 -13.91
CA GLU A 47 -4.64 5.17 -12.94
C GLU A 47 -4.67 6.39 -12.04
N ASP A 48 -4.57 6.13 -10.74
CA ASP A 48 -4.54 7.14 -9.70
C ASP A 48 -3.35 6.89 -8.75
N LEU A 49 -2.89 7.97 -8.13
CA LEU A 49 -1.93 7.91 -7.02
C LEU A 49 -2.65 8.13 -5.71
N LEU A 50 -2.50 7.15 -4.82
CA LEU A 50 -2.88 7.25 -3.42
C LEU A 50 -1.69 7.72 -2.60
N LYS A 51 -1.91 8.74 -1.79
CA LYS A 51 -0.96 9.20 -0.78
C LYS A 51 -1.56 8.99 0.61
N PRO A 52 -1.16 7.93 1.32
CA PRO A 52 -1.59 7.71 2.69
C PRO A 52 -0.94 8.71 3.65
N ASP A 53 -1.67 9.08 4.69
CA ASP A 53 -1.20 9.93 5.79
C ASP A 53 -0.98 9.07 7.04
N TYR A 54 0.28 8.70 7.27
CA TYR A 54 0.68 7.90 8.43
C TYR A 54 0.94 8.74 9.68
N SER A 55 0.70 10.06 9.68
CA SER A 55 1.08 10.95 10.80
C SER A 55 0.47 10.57 12.14
N SER A 56 -0.67 9.88 12.14
CA SER A 56 -1.34 9.35 13.33
C SER A 56 -0.92 7.93 13.72
N THR A 57 0.04 7.32 13.02
CA THR A 57 0.42 5.91 13.17
C THR A 57 1.93 5.73 13.28
N ASP A 58 2.36 4.61 13.86
CA ASP A 58 3.77 4.21 13.92
C ASP A 58 4.15 3.17 12.84
N PHE A 59 3.31 3.02 11.80
CA PHE A 59 3.43 1.98 10.77
C PHE A 59 4.82 1.93 10.13
N LYS A 60 5.27 3.07 9.57
CA LYS A 60 6.58 3.17 8.91
C LYS A 60 7.73 2.91 9.89
N ALA A 61 7.60 3.36 11.14
CA ALA A 61 8.62 3.14 12.17
C ALA A 61 8.74 1.65 12.55
N ARG A 62 7.60 0.96 12.75
CA ARG A 62 7.58 -0.48 13.02
C ARG A 62 8.10 -1.31 11.85
N LEU A 63 7.76 -0.93 10.62
CA LEU A 63 8.26 -1.59 9.43
C LEU A 63 9.78 -1.42 9.27
N ALA A 64 10.29 -0.21 9.52
CA ALA A 64 11.74 0.05 9.52
C ALA A 64 12.47 -0.75 10.62
N ALA A 65 11.82 -0.98 11.76
CA ALA A 65 12.38 -1.79 12.84
C ALA A 65 12.57 -3.27 12.48
N CYS A 66 11.91 -3.77 11.43
CA CYS A 66 12.19 -5.09 10.86
C CYS A 66 13.60 -5.22 10.29
N ARG A 67 14.29 -4.09 10.02
CA ARG A 67 15.67 -4.02 9.49
C ARG A 67 15.90 -4.88 8.24
N ASP A 68 14.85 -5.08 7.46
CA ASP A 68 14.93 -5.78 6.20
C ASP A 68 15.57 -4.89 5.14
N ARG A 69 16.71 -5.31 4.60
CA ARG A 69 17.47 -4.51 3.62
C ARG A 69 16.80 -4.44 2.25
N SER A 70 15.83 -5.32 1.99
CA SER A 70 15.08 -5.37 0.74
C SER A 70 13.86 -4.44 0.75
N ILE A 71 13.58 -3.75 1.85
CA ILE A 71 12.44 -2.84 1.97
C ILE A 71 12.89 -1.41 2.28
N ASN A 72 12.36 -0.47 1.49
CA ASN A 72 12.34 0.94 1.85
C ASN A 72 10.92 1.31 2.30
N VAL A 73 10.78 1.81 3.51
CA VAL A 73 9.48 2.23 4.06
C VAL A 73 8.86 3.40 3.30
N ASP A 74 9.67 4.19 2.58
CA ASP A 74 9.19 5.31 1.78
C ASP A 74 8.41 4.86 0.54
N PHE A 75 8.48 3.58 0.16
CA PHE A 75 7.61 3.02 -0.88
C PHE A 75 6.13 3.09 -0.52
N PHE A 76 5.81 3.15 0.77
CA PHE A 76 4.44 3.24 1.26
C PHE A 76 3.86 4.66 1.20
N ASP A 77 4.68 5.67 0.84
CA ASP A 77 4.22 7.07 0.74
C ASP A 77 3.35 7.31 -0.50
N ARG A 78 3.47 6.44 -1.52
CA ARG A 78 2.68 6.53 -2.75
C ARG A 78 2.32 5.15 -3.25
N LEU A 79 1.02 4.86 -3.30
CA LEU A 79 0.49 3.62 -3.84
C LEU A 79 -0.07 3.94 -5.23
N HIS A 80 0.38 3.18 -6.23
CA HIS A 80 -0.18 3.29 -7.57
C HIS A 80 -1.38 2.37 -7.66
N VAL A 81 -2.54 2.92 -7.97
CA VAL A 81 -3.76 2.12 -8.09
C VAL A 81 -4.37 2.27 -9.45
N LYS A 82 -4.92 1.16 -9.94
CA LYS A 82 -5.68 1.15 -11.18
C LYS A 82 -7.14 0.91 -10.89
N SER A 83 -7.97 1.49 -11.74
CA SER A 83 -9.41 1.32 -11.74
C SER A 83 -9.80 0.54 -12.99
N ASN A 84 -10.25 -0.69 -12.81
CA ASN A 84 -10.65 -1.57 -13.91
C ASN A 84 -12.17 -1.79 -13.89
N HIS A 85 -12.81 -1.69 -15.06
CA HIS A 85 -14.25 -1.89 -15.23
C HIS A 85 -15.17 -1.13 -14.25
N GLY A 86 -14.75 0.07 -13.80
CA GLY A 86 -15.53 0.90 -12.87
C GLY A 86 -15.34 0.56 -11.39
N VAL A 87 -14.51 -0.44 -11.07
CA VAL A 87 -14.08 -0.74 -9.70
C VAL A 87 -12.81 0.06 -9.42
N LEU A 88 -12.90 1.02 -8.51
CA LEU A 88 -11.76 1.80 -8.04
C LEU A 88 -10.78 0.85 -7.32
N MET A 89 -9.48 1.02 -7.56
CA MET A 89 -8.40 0.28 -6.88
C MET A 89 -8.33 -1.23 -7.16
N SER A 90 -8.90 -1.69 -8.27
CA SER A 90 -8.89 -3.10 -8.70
C SER A 90 -7.49 -3.74 -8.78
N ASP A 91 -6.45 -2.93 -9.01
CA ASP A 91 -5.05 -3.34 -8.93
C ASP A 91 -4.26 -2.33 -8.11
N ILE A 92 -3.42 -2.81 -7.20
CA ILE A 92 -2.56 -1.97 -6.36
C ILE A 92 -1.11 -2.39 -6.48
N ALA A 93 -0.29 -1.48 -6.98
CA ALA A 93 1.15 -1.62 -7.03
C ALA A 93 1.80 -0.67 -6.01
N ILE A 94 2.52 -1.25 -5.05
CA ILE A 94 3.50 -0.51 -4.26
C ILE A 94 4.82 -0.68 -5.00
N ASN A 95 5.47 0.42 -5.39
CA ASN A 95 6.76 0.34 -6.08
C ASN A 95 7.79 -0.29 -5.13
N GLY A 96 8.10 -1.58 -5.29
CA GLY A 96 9.03 -2.32 -4.45
C GLY A 96 10.49 -2.13 -4.88
N ALA A 97 11.42 -2.42 -3.96
CA ALA A 97 12.85 -2.36 -4.23
C ALA A 97 13.23 -3.20 -5.46
N ASN A 98 14.17 -2.68 -6.26
CA ASN A 98 14.66 -3.27 -7.51
C ASN A 98 13.69 -3.21 -8.70
N GLY A 99 12.72 -2.30 -8.70
CA GLY A 99 11.87 -2.03 -9.88
C GLY A 99 10.79 -3.08 -10.13
N SER A 100 10.56 -3.98 -9.17
CA SER A 100 9.45 -4.94 -9.21
C SER A 100 8.30 -4.44 -8.33
N PRO A 101 7.05 -4.42 -8.83
CA PRO A 101 5.91 -4.04 -8.02
C PRO A 101 5.71 -5.06 -6.89
N TRP A 102 5.51 -4.55 -5.67
CA TRP A 102 5.08 -5.35 -4.54
C TRP A 102 3.56 -5.50 -4.64
N ASN A 103 3.12 -6.72 -4.93
CA ASN A 103 1.72 -7.04 -5.14
C ASN A 103 0.98 -7.00 -3.80
N CYS A 104 0.11 -6.00 -3.64
CA CYS A 104 -0.90 -6.00 -2.59
C CYS A 104 -2.18 -6.59 -3.16
N TRP A 105 -2.79 -7.50 -2.40
CA TRP A 105 -4.10 -8.03 -2.75
C TRP A 105 -5.16 -7.16 -2.09
N LEU A 106 -6.16 -6.74 -2.85
CA LEU A 106 -7.44 -6.34 -2.28
C LEU A 106 -8.00 -7.55 -1.54
N ALA A 107 -8.47 -7.36 -0.33
CA ALA A 107 -9.28 -8.39 0.28
C ALA A 107 -10.75 -8.15 -0.01
N GLU A 108 -11.43 -9.25 -0.31
CA GLU A 108 -12.88 -9.33 -0.37
C GLU A 108 -13.52 -9.07 1.00
#